data_AF-A0A8T5BEW0-F1
#
_entry.id   AF-A0A8T5BEW0-F1
#
_cell.length_a   1.000
_cell.length_b   1.000
_cell.length_c   1.000
_cell.angle_alpha   90.00
_cell.angle_beta   90.00
_cell.angle_gamma   90.00
#
_symmetry.space_group_name_H-M   'P 1'
#
loop_
_entity.id
_entity.type
_entity.pdbx_description
1 polymer ?
#
loop_
_entity_poly.entity_id
_entity_poly.type
_entity_poly.pdbx_seq_one_letter_code
_entity_poly.pdbx_strand_id
1 'polypeptide(L)'
;MSGKIRIKYSGLIVFSSKIFSVFTGLIFVALVTRNLSVNEFGIWQYLTLILSYVVFPSALIPYWVTRFYARGSPVAKASIISNMIVSLPFFTIFLISAPLASTIIKTNLSLFYLISIQIFLVYLSTSLEALALAKKPHLLGYETIAFESAKIALALILFTILKLGLKGAIATIILAYLTQCLTLTFFLRRELIKEKGFDWRILRKWFSNIWLPLFNAFPTFIGSLDLFVLAALTKSAFSLAFYKVASSVATVISYSSTTTIALYPNLLKGGEKKDVEETLKFFLMFAVPMSFGAIFLAKPILHIFKPEYEAAALLLIFMAPQYFLKSLTHIFGNVIIGVERVDEKEASLKDILKSRLFKWPLLNYFRNGVAIILTYILVFFALNHFSSSLPLYAAFSCLLANIAADIFLFIKAYSNAVKAASFNFPLNKLLKCCSASIIMIIPLKVLNPVKSLETIFAIAVGSIIYFLCLFLIDFESKTLFKKIFTYVKKFNLWE
;
A
#
# COMPACT_ATOMS: atom_id res chain seq x y z
N MET A 1 26.28 -9.69 -23.43
CA MET A 1 26.62 -8.40 -22.78
C MET A 1 25.46 -7.95 -21.91
N SER A 2 25.59 -8.08 -20.57
CA SER A 2 24.62 -7.50 -19.64
C SER A 2 24.82 -5.99 -19.59
N GLY A 3 23.81 -5.22 -20.01
CA GLY A 3 23.86 -3.77 -19.86
C GLY A 3 23.96 -3.45 -18.37
N LYS A 4 25.02 -2.73 -17.94
CA LYS A 4 25.15 -2.27 -16.56
C LYS A 4 23.87 -1.52 -16.18
N ILE A 5 23.17 -2.01 -15.15
CA ILE A 5 21.97 -1.37 -14.64
C ILE A 5 22.35 0.05 -14.20
N ARG A 6 21.70 1.06 -14.77
CA ARG A 6 21.86 2.45 -14.34
C ARG A 6 21.07 2.64 -13.05
N ILE A 7 21.71 2.34 -11.92
CA ILE A 7 21.07 2.29 -10.59
C ILE A 7 20.37 3.61 -10.26
N LYS A 8 21.08 4.74 -10.40
CA LYS A 8 20.54 6.07 -10.08
C LYS A 8 19.35 6.46 -10.96
N TYR A 9 19.47 6.24 -12.27
CA TYR A 9 18.40 6.51 -13.24
C TYR A 9 17.14 5.67 -12.97
N SER A 10 17.34 4.36 -12.76
CA SER A 10 16.22 3.44 -12.52
C SER A 10 15.53 3.75 -11.18
N GLY A 11 16.31 4.07 -10.14
CA GLY A 11 15.77 4.48 -8.85
C GLY A 11 14.94 5.76 -8.93
N LEU A 12 15.43 6.79 -9.64
CA LEU A 12 14.73 8.05 -9.80
C LEU A 12 13.41 7.88 -10.56
N ILE A 13 13.41 7.13 -11.66
CA ILE A 13 12.19 6.89 -12.46
C ILE A 13 11.13 6.13 -11.67
N VAL A 14 11.52 5.07 -10.95
CA VAL A 14 10.58 4.30 -10.12
C VAL A 14 10.06 5.17 -8.97
N PHE A 15 10.91 5.97 -8.34
CA PHE A 15 10.47 6.87 -7.28
C PHE A 15 9.47 7.92 -7.79
N SER A 16 9.79 8.61 -8.88
CA SER A 16 8.90 9.60 -9.51
C SER A 16 7.58 8.97 -9.96
N SER A 17 7.60 7.76 -10.50
CA SER A 17 6.36 7.07 -10.90
C SER A 17 5.49 6.68 -9.70
N LYS A 18 6.09 6.31 -8.55
CA LYS A 18 5.33 6.02 -7.32
C LYS A 18 4.70 7.29 -6.76
N ILE A 19 5.41 8.42 -6.76
CA ILE A 19 4.81 9.72 -6.38
C ILE A 19 3.63 10.04 -7.31
N PHE A 20 3.82 9.91 -8.63
CA PHE A 20 2.75 10.12 -9.60
C PHE A 20 1.54 9.22 -9.31
N SER A 21 1.76 7.92 -9.07
CA SER A 21 0.72 6.94 -8.75
C SER A 21 -0.06 7.26 -7.48
N VAL A 22 0.59 7.84 -6.46
CA VAL A 22 -0.12 8.30 -5.25
C VAL A 22 -1.14 9.38 -5.60
N PHE A 23 -0.74 10.40 -6.34
CA PHE A 23 -1.63 11.51 -6.70
C PHE A 23 -2.74 11.07 -7.65
N THR A 24 -2.42 10.34 -8.71
CA THR A 24 -3.43 9.81 -9.64
C THR A 24 -4.33 8.78 -8.97
N GLY A 25 -3.82 8.00 -8.03
CA GLY A 25 -4.63 7.09 -7.20
C GLY A 25 -5.73 7.82 -6.44
N LEU A 26 -5.41 8.93 -5.76
CA LEU A 26 -6.39 9.75 -5.05
C LEU A 26 -7.40 10.41 -6.00
N ILE A 27 -6.93 10.93 -7.14
CA ILE A 27 -7.82 11.49 -8.18
C ILE A 27 -8.80 10.42 -8.67
N PHE A 28 -8.32 9.20 -8.93
CA PHE A 28 -9.16 8.10 -9.37
C PHE A 28 -10.21 7.74 -8.32
N VAL A 29 -9.84 7.62 -7.04
CA VAL A 29 -10.81 7.35 -5.98
C VAL A 29 -11.85 8.46 -5.89
N ALA A 30 -11.46 9.74 -6.01
CA ALA A 30 -12.39 10.86 -6.07
C ALA A 30 -13.34 10.79 -7.28
N LEU A 31 -12.82 10.47 -8.48
CA LEU A 31 -13.64 10.27 -9.68
C LEU A 31 -14.65 9.13 -9.50
N VAL A 32 -14.22 7.98 -8.98
CA VAL A 32 -15.10 6.83 -8.76
C VAL A 32 -16.18 7.18 -7.72
N THR A 33 -15.80 7.72 -6.57
CA THR A 33 -16.74 8.04 -5.48
C THR A 33 -17.74 9.14 -5.83
N ARG A 34 -17.35 10.12 -6.67
CA ARG A 34 -18.29 11.13 -7.19
C ARG A 34 -19.33 10.52 -8.14
N ASN A 35 -18.95 9.53 -8.92
CA ASN A 35 -19.82 8.93 -9.95
C ASN A 35 -20.58 7.69 -9.47
N LEU A 36 -20.21 7.07 -8.34
CA LEU A 36 -20.90 5.91 -7.76
C LEU A 36 -21.65 6.28 -6.50
N SER A 37 -22.80 5.64 -6.26
CA SER A 37 -23.44 5.69 -4.94
C SER A 37 -22.55 5.07 -3.86
N VAL A 38 -22.80 5.41 -2.59
CA VAL A 38 -22.06 4.84 -1.44
C VAL A 38 -22.13 3.31 -1.45
N ASN A 39 -23.30 2.76 -1.79
CA ASN A 39 -23.52 1.32 -1.89
C ASN A 39 -22.69 0.69 -3.02
N GLU A 40 -22.71 1.27 -4.23
CA GLU A 40 -21.94 0.76 -5.37
C GLU A 40 -20.43 0.81 -5.12
N PHE A 41 -19.92 1.88 -4.52
CA PHE A 41 -18.53 1.95 -4.09
C PHE A 41 -18.23 0.83 -3.08
N GLY A 42 -19.11 0.61 -2.10
CA GLY A 42 -18.98 -0.49 -1.15
C GLY A 42 -18.94 -1.88 -1.82
N ILE A 43 -19.79 -2.11 -2.82
CA ILE A 43 -19.79 -3.35 -3.62
C ILE A 43 -18.47 -3.49 -4.37
N TRP A 44 -17.96 -2.40 -4.97
CA TRP A 44 -16.67 -2.44 -5.64
C TRP A 44 -15.53 -2.82 -4.69
N GLN A 45 -15.54 -2.27 -3.47
CA GLN A 45 -14.56 -2.61 -2.45
C GLN A 45 -14.67 -4.06 -2.00
N TYR A 46 -15.89 -4.59 -1.90
CA TYR A 46 -16.13 -6.01 -1.60
C TYR A 46 -15.61 -6.93 -2.72
N LEU A 47 -15.89 -6.60 -3.98
CA LEU A 47 -15.37 -7.34 -5.13
C LEU A 47 -13.84 -7.34 -5.15
N THR A 48 -13.23 -6.18 -4.90
CA THR A 48 -11.77 -6.03 -4.82
C THR A 48 -11.18 -6.81 -3.66
N LEU A 49 -11.88 -6.86 -2.52
CA LEU A 49 -11.49 -7.66 -1.36
C LEU A 49 -11.46 -9.16 -1.70
N ILE A 50 -12.52 -9.68 -2.32
CA ILE A 50 -12.57 -11.10 -2.72
C ILE A 50 -11.52 -11.42 -3.77
N LEU A 51 -11.36 -10.53 -4.76
CA LEU A 51 -10.34 -10.66 -5.80
C LEU A 51 -8.93 -10.77 -5.17
N SER A 52 -8.65 -9.98 -4.13
CA SER A 52 -7.34 -10.00 -3.48
C SER A 52 -6.95 -11.37 -2.91
N TYR A 53 -7.92 -12.18 -2.45
CA TYR A 53 -7.65 -13.51 -1.91
C TYR A 53 -7.21 -14.51 -2.98
N VAL A 54 -7.74 -14.42 -4.20
CA VAL A 54 -7.41 -15.33 -5.30
C VAL A 54 -6.20 -14.86 -6.11
N VAL A 55 -5.86 -13.58 -6.02
CA VAL A 55 -4.71 -12.97 -6.68
C VAL A 55 -3.45 -12.98 -5.80
N PHE A 56 -3.57 -13.12 -4.48
CA PHE A 56 -2.44 -13.23 -3.56
C PHE A 56 -1.30 -14.19 -4.01
N PRO A 57 -1.57 -15.38 -4.56
CA PRO A 57 -0.54 -16.32 -5.02
C PRO A 57 0.25 -15.86 -6.26
N SER A 58 -0.20 -14.79 -6.94
CA SER A 58 0.41 -14.27 -8.17
C SER A 58 1.87 -13.85 -8.03
N ALA A 59 2.36 -13.60 -6.81
CA ALA A 59 3.74 -13.21 -6.53
C ALA A 59 4.68 -14.39 -6.18
N LEU A 60 4.14 -15.60 -5.97
CA LEU A 60 4.90 -16.75 -5.46
C LEU A 60 5.96 -17.25 -6.46
N ILE A 61 5.59 -17.39 -7.73
CA ILE A 61 6.52 -17.74 -8.81
C ILE A 61 7.46 -16.56 -9.16
N PRO A 62 6.94 -15.33 -9.38
CA PRO A 62 7.76 -14.14 -9.66
C PRO A 62 8.91 -13.89 -8.67
N TYR A 63 8.74 -14.26 -7.40
CA TYR A 63 9.80 -14.24 -6.39
C TYR A 63 11.06 -14.99 -6.84
N TRP A 64 10.90 -16.19 -7.40
CA TRP A 64 12.03 -16.99 -7.90
C TRP A 64 12.52 -16.48 -9.26
N VAL A 65 11.58 -16.12 -10.16
CA VAL A 65 11.88 -15.62 -11.50
C VAL A 65 12.89 -14.48 -11.46
N THR A 66 12.68 -13.49 -10.58
CA THR A 66 13.58 -12.34 -10.45
C THR A 66 15.04 -12.78 -10.23
N ARG A 67 15.26 -13.78 -9.35
CA ARG A 67 16.59 -14.27 -9.01
C ARG A 67 17.23 -15.08 -10.14
N PHE A 68 16.47 -16.00 -10.74
CA PHE A 68 16.98 -16.85 -11.83
C PHE A 68 17.25 -16.03 -13.10
N TYR A 69 16.37 -15.07 -13.41
CA TYR A 69 16.52 -14.23 -14.59
C TYR A 69 17.68 -13.24 -14.47
N ALA A 70 17.90 -12.66 -13.26
CA ALA A 70 19.05 -11.83 -12.97
C ALA A 70 20.39 -12.60 -13.09
N ARG A 71 20.37 -13.91 -12.79
CA ARG A 71 21.51 -14.84 -12.95
C ARG A 71 21.72 -15.33 -14.39
N GLY A 72 20.89 -14.89 -15.34
CA GLY A 72 21.04 -15.22 -16.76
C GLY A 72 20.35 -16.52 -17.18
N SER A 73 19.57 -17.17 -16.31
CA SER A 73 18.77 -18.34 -16.72
C SER A 73 17.65 -17.93 -17.69
N PRO A 74 17.39 -18.71 -18.76
CA PRO A 74 16.36 -18.41 -19.75
C PRO A 74 14.96 -18.78 -19.22
N VAL A 75 14.42 -17.94 -18.33
CA VAL A 75 13.18 -18.23 -17.58
C VAL A 75 12.03 -17.28 -17.92
N ALA A 76 12.17 -16.39 -18.88
CA ALA A 76 11.14 -15.40 -19.22
C ALA A 76 9.85 -16.06 -19.74
N LYS A 77 9.94 -17.00 -20.68
CA LYS A 77 8.75 -17.74 -21.16
C LYS A 77 8.15 -18.62 -20.06
N ALA A 78 9.00 -19.33 -19.32
CA ALA A 78 8.58 -20.20 -18.23
C ALA A 78 7.84 -19.41 -17.13
N SER A 79 8.30 -18.19 -16.82
CA SER A 79 7.65 -17.28 -15.87
C SER A 79 6.21 -16.96 -16.28
N ILE A 80 5.98 -16.53 -17.52
CA ILE A 80 4.65 -16.14 -17.98
C ILE A 80 3.73 -17.36 -18.02
N ILE A 81 4.17 -18.45 -18.64
CA ILE A 81 3.36 -19.67 -18.79
C ILE A 81 2.99 -20.25 -17.42
N SER A 82 3.95 -20.38 -16.51
CA SER A 82 3.68 -20.97 -15.20
C SER A 82 2.76 -20.10 -14.34
N ASN A 83 2.94 -18.78 -14.34
CA ASN A 83 2.03 -17.91 -13.57
C ASN A 83 0.61 -17.92 -14.15
N MET A 84 0.48 -17.98 -15.48
CA MET A 84 -0.82 -18.14 -16.14
C MET A 84 -1.47 -19.50 -15.83
N ILE A 85 -0.70 -20.59 -15.78
CA ILE A 85 -1.21 -21.90 -15.36
C ILE A 85 -1.70 -21.84 -13.90
N VAL A 86 -0.96 -21.19 -13.01
CA VAL A 86 -1.39 -21.02 -11.61
C VAL A 86 -2.66 -20.17 -11.50
N SER A 87 -2.88 -19.20 -12.40
CA SER A 87 -4.10 -18.39 -12.37
C SER A 87 -5.39 -19.20 -12.61
N LEU A 88 -5.33 -20.32 -13.35
CA LEU A 88 -6.49 -21.14 -13.70
C LEU A 88 -7.23 -21.74 -12.48
N PRO A 89 -6.60 -22.48 -11.55
CA PRO A 89 -7.29 -22.99 -10.36
C PRO A 89 -7.86 -21.85 -9.49
N PHE A 90 -7.16 -20.72 -9.36
CA PHE A 90 -7.66 -19.58 -8.58
C PHE A 90 -8.83 -18.87 -9.24
N PHE A 91 -8.83 -18.77 -10.58
CA PHE A 91 -9.98 -18.31 -11.35
C PHE A 91 -11.19 -19.25 -11.17
N THR A 92 -10.99 -20.57 -11.23
CA THR A 92 -12.05 -21.55 -11.00
C THR A 92 -12.62 -21.44 -9.57
N ILE A 93 -11.75 -21.33 -8.55
CA ILE A 93 -12.17 -21.11 -7.15
C ILE A 93 -12.97 -19.82 -7.03
N PHE A 94 -12.55 -18.75 -7.69
CA PHE A 94 -13.28 -17.48 -7.70
C PHE A 94 -14.68 -17.61 -8.31
N LEU A 95 -14.82 -18.29 -9.44
CA LEU A 95 -16.12 -18.52 -10.07
C LEU A 95 -17.04 -19.42 -9.25
N ILE A 96 -16.50 -20.47 -8.63
CA ILE A 96 -17.28 -21.37 -7.75
C ILE A 96 -17.78 -20.63 -6.50
N SER A 97 -16.95 -19.74 -5.94
CA SER A 97 -17.30 -18.95 -4.76
C SER A 97 -18.19 -17.73 -5.06
N ALA A 98 -18.25 -17.27 -6.31
CA ALA A 98 -18.98 -16.06 -6.69
C ALA A 98 -20.48 -16.07 -6.34
N PRO A 99 -21.26 -17.16 -6.54
CA PRO A 99 -22.65 -17.22 -6.12
C PRO A 99 -22.81 -17.01 -4.61
N LEU A 100 -22.03 -17.71 -3.79
CA LEU A 100 -22.05 -17.56 -2.34
C LEU A 100 -21.63 -16.15 -1.91
N ALA A 101 -20.58 -15.60 -2.50
CA ALA A 101 -20.13 -14.25 -2.20
C ALA A 101 -21.19 -13.19 -2.56
N SER A 102 -21.89 -13.37 -3.69
CA SER A 102 -22.90 -12.42 -4.14
C SER A 102 -24.10 -12.31 -3.19
N THR A 103 -24.46 -13.40 -2.51
CA THR A 103 -25.60 -13.42 -1.58
C THR A 103 -25.28 -12.77 -0.24
N ILE A 104 -24.01 -12.77 0.19
CA ILE A 104 -23.58 -12.18 1.49
C ILE A 104 -23.97 -10.70 1.58
N ILE A 105 -23.74 -9.92 0.52
CA ILE A 105 -24.09 -8.48 0.47
C ILE A 105 -25.20 -8.15 -0.53
N LYS A 106 -25.92 -9.16 -1.04
CA LYS A 106 -27.02 -9.04 -2.01
C LYS A 106 -26.65 -8.21 -3.26
N THR A 107 -25.57 -8.58 -3.93
CA THR A 107 -25.10 -7.91 -5.15
C THR A 107 -25.27 -8.78 -6.40
N ASN A 108 -25.11 -8.18 -7.58
CA ASN A 108 -25.31 -8.85 -8.86
C ASN A 108 -24.11 -9.74 -9.23
N LEU A 109 -24.38 -11.02 -9.49
CA LEU A 109 -23.39 -12.04 -9.87
C LEU A 109 -22.58 -11.66 -11.13
N SER A 110 -23.17 -10.93 -12.08
CA SER A 110 -22.47 -10.49 -13.30
C SER A 110 -21.24 -9.63 -13.02
N LEU A 111 -21.18 -8.93 -11.88
CA LEU A 111 -20.03 -8.12 -11.48
C LEU A 111 -18.83 -8.99 -11.10
N PHE A 112 -19.06 -10.17 -10.54
CA PHE A 112 -18.01 -11.14 -10.25
C PHE A 112 -17.42 -11.69 -11.54
N TYR A 113 -18.25 -12.03 -12.51
CA TYR A 113 -17.76 -12.49 -13.82
C TYR A 113 -16.93 -11.41 -14.51
N LEU A 114 -17.37 -10.16 -14.48
CA LEU A 114 -16.60 -9.04 -15.04
C LEU A 114 -15.25 -8.86 -14.35
N ILE A 115 -15.22 -8.80 -13.01
CA ILE A 115 -13.96 -8.55 -12.28
C ILE A 115 -12.99 -9.74 -12.36
N SER A 116 -13.47 -10.96 -12.59
CA SER A 116 -12.64 -12.16 -12.72
C SER A 116 -11.58 -12.08 -13.82
N ILE A 117 -11.80 -11.25 -14.85
CA ILE A 117 -10.83 -10.98 -15.92
C ILE A 117 -9.52 -10.41 -15.34
N GLN A 118 -9.62 -9.64 -14.25
CA GLN A 118 -8.45 -9.07 -13.58
C GLN A 118 -7.51 -10.15 -13.03
N ILE A 119 -8.00 -11.36 -12.72
CA ILE A 119 -7.16 -12.46 -12.21
C ILE A 119 -6.04 -12.74 -13.22
N PHE A 120 -6.38 -13.00 -14.47
CA PHE A 120 -5.38 -13.28 -15.51
C PHE A 120 -4.41 -12.11 -15.73
N LEU A 121 -4.93 -10.88 -15.74
CA LEU A 121 -4.11 -9.70 -15.95
C LEU A 121 -3.12 -9.46 -14.81
N VAL A 122 -3.50 -9.69 -13.54
CA VAL A 122 -2.57 -9.53 -12.43
C VAL A 122 -1.49 -10.62 -12.43
N TYR A 123 -1.85 -11.88 -12.71
CA TYR A 123 -0.83 -12.94 -12.83
C TYR A 123 0.13 -12.68 -14.01
N LEU A 124 -0.37 -12.13 -15.11
CA LEU A 124 0.49 -11.70 -16.21
C LEU A 124 1.37 -10.51 -15.81
N SER A 125 0.81 -9.50 -15.16
CA SER A 125 1.55 -8.29 -14.78
C SER A 125 2.67 -8.61 -13.79
N THR A 126 2.41 -9.36 -12.73
CA THR A 126 3.44 -9.71 -11.72
C THR A 126 4.59 -10.53 -12.31
N SER A 127 4.29 -11.37 -13.30
CA SER A 127 5.29 -12.15 -14.03
C SER A 127 6.19 -11.25 -14.89
N LEU A 128 5.60 -10.32 -15.63
CA LEU A 128 6.34 -9.34 -16.44
C LEU A 128 7.15 -8.37 -15.57
N GLU A 129 6.59 -7.92 -14.44
CA GLU A 129 7.26 -7.07 -13.46
C GLU A 129 8.53 -7.73 -12.90
N ALA A 130 8.47 -9.02 -12.55
CA ALA A 130 9.66 -9.74 -12.09
C ALA A 130 10.78 -9.82 -13.15
N LEU A 131 10.42 -9.97 -14.43
CA LEU A 131 11.38 -9.96 -15.53
C LEU A 131 11.98 -8.57 -15.73
N ALA A 132 11.14 -7.53 -15.68
CA ALA A 132 11.57 -6.14 -15.74
C ALA A 132 12.52 -5.80 -14.58
N LEU A 133 12.14 -6.12 -13.34
CA LEU A 133 12.92 -5.89 -12.13
C LEU A 133 14.31 -6.53 -12.22
N ALA A 134 14.40 -7.74 -12.77
CA ALA A 134 15.65 -8.49 -12.81
C ALA A 134 16.71 -7.95 -13.79
N LYS A 135 16.32 -7.31 -14.90
CA LYS A 135 17.28 -6.80 -15.90
C LYS A 135 17.18 -5.31 -16.19
N LYS A 136 15.98 -4.73 -16.11
CA LYS A 136 15.70 -3.32 -16.47
C LYS A 136 14.71 -2.69 -15.47
N PRO A 137 15.13 -2.40 -14.22
CA PRO A 137 14.23 -1.92 -13.16
C PRO A 137 13.49 -0.61 -13.49
N HIS A 138 14.05 0.24 -14.36
CA HIS A 138 13.39 1.48 -14.80
C HIS A 138 12.06 1.23 -15.54
N LEU A 139 11.86 0.05 -16.14
CA LEU A 139 10.60 -0.31 -16.79
C LEU A 139 9.43 -0.35 -15.81
N LEU A 140 9.69 -0.64 -14.52
CA LEU A 140 8.68 -0.57 -13.46
C LEU A 140 8.12 0.84 -13.28
N GLY A 141 8.91 1.86 -13.60
CA GLY A 141 8.41 3.23 -13.60
C GLY A 141 7.53 3.52 -14.81
N TYR A 142 7.94 3.09 -16.00
CA TYR A 142 7.19 3.30 -17.24
C TYR A 142 5.84 2.59 -17.23
N GLU A 143 5.79 1.33 -16.77
CA GLU A 143 4.53 0.60 -16.66
C GLU A 143 3.58 1.26 -15.64
N THR A 144 4.10 1.80 -14.53
CA THR A 144 3.30 2.47 -13.50
C THR A 144 2.71 3.75 -14.08
N ILE A 145 3.50 4.55 -14.80
CA ILE A 145 3.02 5.77 -15.46
C ILE A 145 1.96 5.42 -16.53
N ALA A 146 2.19 4.38 -17.32
CA ALA A 146 1.24 3.92 -18.34
C ALA A 146 -0.08 3.45 -17.71
N PHE A 147 -0.02 2.63 -16.66
CA PHE A 147 -1.19 2.17 -15.90
C PHE A 147 -1.99 3.34 -15.33
N GLU A 148 -1.33 4.26 -14.63
CA GLU A 148 -1.97 5.40 -13.97
C GLU A 148 -2.59 6.38 -14.96
N SER A 149 -1.88 6.70 -16.05
CA SER A 149 -2.37 7.60 -17.09
C SER A 149 -3.58 6.99 -17.81
N ALA A 150 -3.51 5.71 -18.19
CA ALA A 150 -4.62 5.00 -18.80
C ALA A 150 -5.82 4.92 -17.84
N LYS A 151 -5.60 4.59 -16.57
CA LYS A 151 -6.65 4.52 -15.54
C LYS A 151 -7.42 5.84 -15.43
N ILE A 152 -6.73 6.99 -15.39
CA ILE A 152 -7.40 8.30 -15.31
C ILE A 152 -8.13 8.65 -16.62
N ALA A 153 -7.48 8.48 -17.77
CA ALA A 153 -8.10 8.78 -19.07
C ALA A 153 -9.36 7.93 -19.30
N LEU A 154 -9.27 6.63 -19.03
CA LEU A 154 -10.38 5.69 -19.16
C LEU A 154 -11.49 5.96 -18.13
N ALA A 155 -11.15 6.32 -16.88
CA ALA A 155 -12.15 6.72 -15.88
C ALA A 155 -12.97 7.91 -16.37
N LEU A 156 -12.31 8.93 -16.91
CA LEU A 156 -12.99 10.11 -17.46
C LEU A 156 -13.92 9.70 -18.61
N ILE A 157 -13.45 8.90 -19.57
CA ILE A 157 -14.27 8.44 -20.71
C ILE A 157 -15.46 7.59 -20.23
N LEU A 158 -15.22 6.58 -19.41
CA LEU A 158 -16.23 5.59 -19.00
C LEU A 158 -17.28 6.17 -18.04
N PHE A 159 -16.89 7.14 -17.21
CA PHE A 159 -17.84 7.81 -16.30
C PHE A 159 -18.56 8.98 -16.95
N THR A 160 -17.85 9.86 -17.67
CA THR A 160 -18.47 11.10 -18.19
C THR A 160 -19.25 10.86 -19.48
N ILE A 161 -18.70 10.06 -20.41
CA ILE A 161 -19.30 9.83 -21.73
C ILE A 161 -20.27 8.67 -21.66
N LEU A 162 -19.80 7.51 -21.18
CA LEU A 162 -20.57 6.26 -21.24
C LEU A 162 -21.45 5.99 -20.01
N LYS A 163 -21.24 6.74 -18.91
CA LYS A 163 -22.02 6.66 -17.66
C LYS A 163 -22.26 5.24 -17.15
N LEU A 164 -21.25 4.36 -17.28
CA LEU A 164 -21.38 2.92 -16.99
C LEU A 164 -21.42 2.55 -15.49
N GLY A 165 -21.46 3.55 -14.59
CA GLY A 165 -21.49 3.35 -13.15
C GLY A 165 -20.43 2.34 -12.68
N LEU A 166 -20.82 1.39 -11.83
CA LEU A 166 -19.91 0.41 -11.23
C LEU A 166 -19.19 -0.47 -12.27
N LYS A 167 -19.86 -0.84 -13.36
CA LYS A 167 -19.23 -1.63 -14.43
C LYS A 167 -18.10 -0.83 -15.10
N GLY A 168 -18.28 0.48 -15.25
CA GLY A 168 -17.25 1.40 -15.75
C GLY A 168 -16.02 1.45 -14.86
N ALA A 169 -16.19 1.46 -13.53
CA ALA A 169 -15.09 1.42 -12.58
C ALA A 169 -14.25 0.13 -12.72
N ILE A 170 -14.93 -1.02 -12.81
CA ILE A 170 -14.28 -2.34 -12.97
C ILE A 170 -13.57 -2.42 -14.33
N ALA A 171 -14.23 -2.00 -15.41
CA ALA A 171 -13.67 -1.98 -16.76
C ALA A 171 -12.45 -1.07 -16.87
N THR A 172 -12.46 0.08 -16.20
CA THR A 172 -11.31 1.00 -16.14
C THR A 172 -10.07 0.31 -15.62
N ILE A 173 -10.20 -0.43 -14.50
CA ILE A 173 -9.06 -1.15 -13.91
C ILE A 173 -8.59 -2.30 -14.81
N ILE A 174 -9.50 -3.04 -15.44
CA ILE A 174 -9.16 -4.11 -16.39
C ILE A 174 -8.33 -3.54 -17.55
N LEU A 175 -8.80 -2.47 -18.17
CA LEU A 175 -8.13 -1.83 -19.31
C LEU A 175 -6.81 -1.16 -18.91
N ALA A 176 -6.71 -0.62 -17.69
CA ALA A 176 -5.45 -0.10 -17.16
C ALA A 176 -4.41 -1.21 -16.97
N TYR A 177 -4.79 -2.35 -16.38
CA TYR A 177 -3.91 -3.52 -16.27
C TYR A 177 -3.51 -4.09 -17.62
N LEU A 178 -4.44 -4.11 -18.59
CA LEU A 178 -4.13 -4.51 -19.96
C LEU A 178 -3.06 -3.58 -20.56
N THR A 179 -3.21 -2.27 -20.39
CA THR A 179 -2.22 -1.27 -20.84
C THR A 179 -0.85 -1.50 -20.20
N GLN A 180 -0.81 -1.79 -18.90
CA GLN A 180 0.42 -2.14 -18.19
C GLN A 180 1.09 -3.38 -18.79
N CYS A 181 0.33 -4.47 -18.98
CA CYS A 181 0.83 -5.72 -19.56
C CYS A 181 1.35 -5.53 -20.99
N LEU A 182 0.63 -4.76 -21.83
CA LEU A 182 1.04 -4.45 -23.20
C LEU A 182 2.33 -3.63 -23.22
N THR A 183 2.45 -2.64 -22.34
CA THR A 183 3.65 -1.80 -22.21
C THR A 183 4.88 -2.64 -21.86
N LEU A 184 4.77 -3.49 -20.83
CA LEU A 184 5.85 -4.38 -20.43
C LEU A 184 6.21 -5.40 -21.50
N THR A 185 5.21 -6.04 -22.10
CA THR A 185 5.41 -7.01 -23.18
C THR A 185 6.12 -6.36 -24.35
N PHE A 186 5.73 -5.13 -24.73
CA PHE A 186 6.41 -4.37 -25.77
C PHE A 186 7.89 -4.14 -25.43
N PHE A 187 8.22 -3.68 -24.23
CA PHE A 187 9.62 -3.43 -23.85
C PHE A 187 10.45 -4.71 -23.69
N LEU A 188 9.83 -5.81 -23.25
CA LEU A 188 10.48 -7.11 -23.03
C LEU A 188 10.46 -8.03 -24.26
N ARG A 189 9.80 -7.64 -25.36
CA ARG A 189 9.59 -8.50 -26.55
C ARG A 189 10.86 -9.16 -27.07
N ARG A 190 11.97 -8.42 -27.09
CA ARG A 190 13.25 -8.94 -27.61
C ARG A 190 13.83 -10.03 -26.71
N GLU A 191 13.60 -9.94 -25.40
CA GLU A 191 14.02 -10.97 -24.45
C GLU A 191 13.10 -12.19 -24.53
N LEU A 192 11.79 -11.97 -24.65
CA LEU A 192 10.79 -13.02 -24.78
C LEU A 192 10.96 -13.85 -26.07
N ILE A 193 11.30 -13.21 -27.18
CA ILE A 193 11.48 -13.90 -28.47
C ILE A 193 12.77 -14.73 -28.50
N LYS A 194 13.85 -14.26 -27.85
CA LYS A 194 15.18 -14.90 -27.89
C LYS A 194 15.25 -16.24 -27.16
N GLU A 195 14.40 -16.47 -26.15
CA GLU A 195 14.42 -17.72 -25.41
C GLU A 195 13.82 -18.88 -26.22
N LYS A 196 14.65 -19.86 -26.57
CA LYS A 196 14.25 -21.10 -27.22
C LYS A 196 14.10 -22.20 -26.18
N GLY A 197 12.87 -22.49 -25.77
CA GLY A 197 12.55 -23.63 -24.92
C GLY A 197 12.01 -23.29 -23.53
N PHE A 198 11.48 -24.33 -22.90
CA PHE A 198 10.83 -24.29 -21.59
C PHE A 198 11.46 -25.40 -20.73
N ASP A 199 12.13 -25.02 -19.64
CA ASP A 199 12.80 -25.98 -18.75
C ASP A 199 11.89 -26.36 -17.57
N TRP A 200 11.28 -27.55 -17.67
CA TRP A 200 10.44 -28.11 -16.62
C TRP A 200 11.18 -28.34 -15.29
N ARG A 201 12.49 -28.56 -15.32
CA ARG A 201 13.29 -28.79 -14.11
C ARG A 201 13.31 -27.54 -13.23
N ILE A 202 13.39 -26.36 -13.86
CA ILE A 202 13.35 -25.07 -13.17
C ILE A 202 11.98 -24.86 -12.50
N LEU A 203 10.88 -25.17 -13.20
CA LEU A 203 9.55 -25.07 -12.63
C LEU A 203 9.36 -25.98 -11.43
N ARG A 204 9.76 -27.26 -11.55
CA ARG A 204 9.72 -28.19 -10.43
C ARG A 204 10.45 -27.62 -9.22
N LYS A 205 11.62 -27.00 -9.43
CA LYS A 205 12.38 -26.34 -8.37
C LYS A 205 11.65 -25.15 -7.75
N TRP A 206 10.96 -24.32 -8.53
CA TRP A 206 10.17 -23.21 -7.98
C TRP A 206 9.00 -23.70 -7.14
N PHE A 207 8.25 -24.70 -7.62
CA PHE A 207 7.13 -25.29 -6.89
C PHE A 207 7.59 -25.99 -5.60
N SER A 208 8.69 -26.74 -5.63
CA SER A 208 9.25 -27.37 -4.43
C SER A 208 9.67 -26.34 -3.37
N ASN A 209 10.01 -25.11 -3.77
CA ASN A 209 10.44 -24.05 -2.87
C ASN A 209 9.37 -22.96 -2.68
N ILE A 210 8.12 -23.22 -3.02
CA ILE A 210 7.04 -22.22 -2.93
C ILE A 210 6.68 -21.87 -1.48
N TRP A 211 7.01 -22.75 -0.53
CA TRP A 211 6.77 -22.55 0.90
C TRP A 211 7.45 -21.28 1.44
N LEU A 212 8.61 -20.90 0.91
CA LEU A 212 9.37 -19.73 1.38
C LEU A 212 8.69 -18.39 1.01
N PRO A 213 8.38 -18.08 -0.27
CA PRO A 213 7.62 -16.88 -0.59
C PRO A 213 6.22 -16.90 0.03
N LEU A 214 5.61 -18.08 0.16
CA LEU A 214 4.32 -18.23 0.83
C LEU A 214 4.41 -17.80 2.30
N PHE A 215 5.37 -18.32 3.05
CA PHE A 215 5.55 -18.00 4.48
C PHE A 215 5.72 -16.49 4.73
N ASN A 216 6.42 -15.79 3.83
CA ASN A 216 6.64 -14.35 3.93
C ASN A 216 5.42 -13.50 3.53
N ALA A 217 4.65 -13.96 2.54
CA ALA A 217 3.51 -13.20 2.02
C ALA A 217 2.23 -13.43 2.85
N PHE A 218 2.09 -14.62 3.44
CA PHE A 218 0.86 -15.08 4.08
C PHE A 218 0.39 -14.27 5.31
N PRO A 219 1.24 -13.59 6.12
CA PRO A 219 0.75 -12.67 7.14
C PRO A 219 -0.12 -11.56 6.54
N THR A 220 0.28 -10.99 5.41
CA THR A 220 -0.48 -9.92 4.74
C THR A 220 -1.85 -10.42 4.25
N PHE A 221 -1.89 -11.66 3.74
CA PHE A 221 -3.14 -12.32 3.35
C PHE A 221 -4.11 -12.44 4.53
N ILE A 222 -3.65 -12.98 5.67
CA ILE A 222 -4.49 -13.11 6.88
C ILE A 222 -4.95 -11.74 7.37
N GLY A 223 -4.07 -10.73 7.34
CA GLY A 223 -4.38 -9.38 7.78
C GLY A 223 -5.50 -8.68 7.00
N SER A 224 -5.92 -9.22 5.86
CA SER A 224 -7.06 -8.70 5.08
C SER A 224 -8.39 -9.38 5.37
N LEU A 225 -8.42 -10.45 6.18
CA LEU A 225 -9.65 -11.19 6.51
C LEU A 225 -10.59 -10.43 7.45
N ASP A 226 -10.08 -9.44 8.18
CA ASP A 226 -10.87 -8.58 9.06
C ASP A 226 -12.02 -7.87 8.33
N LEU A 227 -11.75 -7.33 7.14
CA LEU A 227 -12.77 -6.67 6.32
C LEU A 227 -13.74 -7.66 5.70
N PHE A 228 -13.33 -8.91 5.49
CA PHE A 228 -14.26 -9.96 5.07
C PHE A 228 -15.20 -10.34 6.20
N VAL A 229 -14.69 -10.47 7.44
CA VAL A 229 -15.53 -10.67 8.63
C VAL A 229 -16.51 -9.53 8.81
N LEU A 230 -16.06 -8.27 8.67
CA LEU A 230 -16.93 -7.10 8.69
C LEU A 230 -18.06 -7.20 7.65
N ALA A 231 -17.73 -7.54 6.40
CA ALA A 231 -18.71 -7.67 5.32
C ALA A 231 -19.70 -8.82 5.57
N ALA A 232 -19.19 -9.97 6.05
CA ALA A 232 -19.98 -11.17 6.30
C ALA A 232 -20.97 -10.97 7.46
N LEU A 233 -20.55 -10.31 8.54
CA LEU A 233 -21.41 -10.04 9.69
C LEU A 233 -22.45 -8.96 9.40
N THR A 234 -22.05 -7.86 8.75
CA THR A 234 -22.96 -6.74 8.48
C THR A 234 -23.89 -6.98 7.30
N LYS A 235 -23.54 -7.92 6.40
CA LYS A 235 -24.26 -8.21 5.15
C LYS A 235 -24.53 -6.94 4.32
N SER A 236 -23.61 -5.98 4.41
CA SER A 236 -23.79 -4.62 3.89
C SER A 236 -22.51 -4.09 3.24
N ALA A 237 -22.67 -3.51 2.05
CA ALA A 237 -21.60 -2.83 1.34
C ALA A 237 -21.24 -1.47 1.96
N PHE A 238 -22.16 -0.84 2.70
CA PHE A 238 -21.94 0.50 3.29
C PHE A 238 -20.79 0.52 4.29
N SER A 239 -20.67 -0.50 5.14
CA SER A 239 -19.60 -0.60 6.15
C SER A 239 -18.23 -0.57 5.48
N LEU A 240 -18.08 -1.31 4.37
CA LEU A 240 -16.87 -1.33 3.57
C LEU A 240 -16.64 0.00 2.86
N ALA A 241 -17.68 0.64 2.34
CA ALA A 241 -17.57 1.94 1.68
C ALA A 241 -16.97 3.00 2.61
N PHE A 242 -17.54 3.15 3.81
CA PHE A 242 -17.07 4.11 4.81
C PHE A 242 -15.66 3.78 5.31
N TYR A 243 -15.37 2.50 5.57
CA TYR A 243 -14.03 2.09 5.99
C TYR A 243 -12.99 2.39 4.91
N LYS A 244 -13.29 2.03 3.65
CA LYS A 244 -12.33 2.13 2.55
C LYS A 244 -12.08 3.57 2.11
N VAL A 245 -13.10 4.43 2.08
CA VAL A 245 -12.90 5.85 1.73
C VAL A 245 -12.01 6.53 2.78
N ALA A 246 -12.27 6.32 4.08
CA ALA A 246 -11.43 6.87 5.15
C ALA A 246 -10.00 6.31 5.09
N SER A 247 -9.87 5.01 4.85
CA SER A 247 -8.54 4.37 4.72
C SER A 247 -7.75 4.87 3.51
N SER A 248 -8.42 5.26 2.41
CA SER A 248 -7.76 5.77 1.21
C SER A 248 -7.03 7.09 1.49
N VAL A 249 -7.62 7.93 2.34
CA VAL A 249 -7.00 9.18 2.82
C VAL A 249 -5.91 8.87 3.85
N ALA A 250 -6.20 8.03 4.85
CA ALA A 250 -5.23 7.70 5.90
C ALA A 250 -3.96 7.02 5.36
N THR A 251 -4.07 6.26 4.27
CA THR A 251 -2.92 5.61 3.60
C THR A 251 -1.87 6.61 3.10
N VAL A 252 -2.26 7.86 2.84
CA VAL A 252 -1.32 8.93 2.45
C VAL A 252 -0.26 9.16 3.53
N ILE A 253 -0.63 9.02 4.81
CA ILE A 253 0.30 9.13 5.93
C ILE A 253 1.38 8.04 5.83
N SER A 254 1.02 6.81 5.41
CA SER A 254 1.99 5.72 5.25
C SER A 254 3.02 5.97 4.17
N TYR A 255 2.72 6.80 3.16
CA TYR A 255 3.71 7.13 2.12
C TYR A 255 4.91 7.90 2.65
N SER A 256 4.81 8.55 3.81
CA SER A 256 5.97 9.12 4.50
C SER A 256 7.04 8.08 4.82
N SER A 257 6.70 6.79 4.94
CA SER A 257 7.66 5.69 5.13
C SER A 257 8.62 5.51 3.95
N THR A 258 8.29 6.01 2.77
CA THR A 258 9.21 5.97 1.61
C THR A 258 10.49 6.75 1.85
N THR A 259 10.45 7.75 2.75
CA THR A 259 11.64 8.50 3.20
C THR A 259 12.65 7.63 3.95
N THR A 260 12.24 6.43 4.38
CA THR A 260 13.06 5.48 5.16
C THR A 260 13.63 4.33 4.33
N ILE A 261 13.43 4.34 3.01
CA ILE A 261 13.77 3.21 2.13
C ILE A 261 15.26 2.81 2.16
N ALA A 262 16.13 3.77 2.45
CA ALA A 262 17.57 3.56 2.54
C ALA A 262 18.02 2.91 3.87
N LEU A 263 17.17 2.92 4.90
CA LEU A 263 17.53 2.46 6.24
C LEU A 263 17.87 0.97 6.25
N TYR A 264 17.01 0.13 5.66
CA TYR A 264 17.20 -1.31 5.68
C TYR A 264 18.51 -1.75 4.98
N PRO A 265 18.80 -1.32 3.73
CA PRO A 265 20.09 -1.62 3.09
C PRO A 265 21.31 -1.06 3.84
N ASN A 266 21.16 0.07 4.53
CA ASN A 266 22.25 0.66 5.30
C ASN A 266 22.55 -0.14 6.57
N LEU A 267 21.52 -0.57 7.31
CA LEU A 267 21.68 -1.44 8.48
C LEU A 267 22.29 -2.78 8.09
N LEU A 268 21.91 -3.36 6.95
CA LEU A 268 22.56 -4.55 6.40
C LEU A 268 24.05 -4.36 6.07
N LYS A 269 24.55 -3.13 5.91
CA LYS A 269 25.99 -2.88 5.70
C LYS A 269 26.76 -2.56 6.98
N GLY A 270 26.10 -2.62 8.13
CA GLY A 270 26.70 -2.27 9.42
C GLY A 270 26.38 -0.84 9.85
N GLY A 271 25.29 -0.25 9.33
CA GLY A 271 24.82 1.08 9.72
C GLY A 271 24.63 1.23 11.23
N GLU A 272 24.79 2.46 11.71
CA GLU A 272 24.85 2.79 13.12
C GLU A 272 23.49 3.18 13.69
N LYS A 273 23.40 3.24 15.03
CA LYS A 273 22.19 3.76 15.72
C LYS A 273 21.77 5.14 15.21
N LYS A 274 22.74 5.99 14.85
CA LYS A 274 22.52 7.36 14.37
C LYS A 274 21.71 7.38 13.07
N ASP A 275 21.93 6.40 12.19
CA ASP A 275 21.19 6.27 10.93
C ASP A 275 19.71 6.01 11.17
N VAL A 276 19.38 5.24 12.22
CA VAL A 276 18.00 5.01 12.65
C VAL A 276 17.37 6.31 13.17
N GLU A 277 18.08 7.04 14.03
CA GLU A 277 17.60 8.29 14.63
C GLU A 277 17.36 9.37 13.57
N GLU A 278 18.29 9.56 12.63
CA GLU A 278 18.14 10.51 11.52
C GLU A 278 16.98 10.14 10.61
N THR A 279 16.81 8.85 10.31
CA THR A 279 15.68 8.35 9.51
C THR A 279 14.34 8.63 10.21
N LEU A 280 14.25 8.40 11.52
CA LEU A 280 13.04 8.69 12.29
C LEU A 280 12.74 10.19 12.29
N LYS A 281 13.75 11.05 12.44
CA LYS A 281 13.56 12.51 12.37
C LYS A 281 12.98 12.95 11.03
N PHE A 282 13.47 12.37 9.93
CA PHE A 282 13.01 12.70 8.58
C PHE A 282 11.60 12.18 8.33
N PHE A 283 11.28 10.96 8.78
CA PHE A 283 9.92 10.43 8.75
C PHE A 283 8.91 11.32 9.51
N LEU A 284 9.25 11.70 10.74
CA LEU A 284 8.38 12.53 11.60
C LEU A 284 8.05 13.90 10.98
N MET A 285 9.00 14.47 10.24
CA MET A 285 8.82 15.75 9.55
C MET A 285 7.66 15.73 8.54
N PHE A 286 7.30 14.57 7.98
CA PHE A 286 6.18 14.44 7.04
C PHE A 286 4.97 13.76 7.67
N ALA A 287 5.18 12.70 8.44
CA ALA A 287 4.10 11.89 8.98
C ALA A 287 3.23 12.64 10.01
N VAL A 288 3.84 13.54 10.80
CA VAL A 288 3.14 14.33 11.83
C VAL A 288 2.16 15.33 11.20
N PRO A 289 2.58 16.29 10.33
CA PRO A 289 1.63 17.25 9.75
C PRO A 289 0.55 16.58 8.91
N MET A 290 0.85 15.48 8.22
CA MET A 290 -0.16 14.71 7.47
C MET A 290 -1.23 14.13 8.41
N SER A 291 -0.83 13.60 9.59
CA SER A 291 -1.77 13.11 10.59
C SER A 291 -2.67 14.22 11.13
N PHE A 292 -2.10 15.37 11.50
CA PHE A 292 -2.89 16.52 11.98
C PHE A 292 -3.81 17.06 10.89
N GLY A 293 -3.35 17.19 9.65
CA GLY A 293 -4.17 17.58 8.51
C GLY A 293 -5.36 16.64 8.31
N ALA A 294 -5.12 15.33 8.32
CA ALA A 294 -6.17 14.32 8.17
C ALA A 294 -7.21 14.36 9.31
N ILE A 295 -6.79 14.63 10.55
CA ILE A 295 -7.68 14.76 11.71
C ILE A 295 -8.54 16.02 11.62
N PHE A 296 -7.91 17.18 11.44
CA PHE A 296 -8.61 18.46 11.54
C PHE A 296 -9.39 18.84 10.27
N LEU A 297 -9.01 18.30 9.10
CA LEU A 297 -9.74 18.45 7.85
C LEU A 297 -10.53 17.19 7.47
N ALA A 298 -10.82 16.29 8.42
CA ALA A 298 -11.45 15.01 8.13
C ALA A 298 -12.74 15.12 7.31
N LYS A 299 -13.69 15.97 7.75
CA LYS A 299 -14.94 16.23 7.02
C LYS A 299 -14.69 16.89 5.65
N PRO A 300 -13.97 18.03 5.55
CA PRO A 300 -13.67 18.65 4.25
C PRO A 300 -12.98 17.72 3.26
N ILE A 301 -12.04 16.88 3.71
CA ILE A 301 -11.34 15.92 2.84
C ILE A 301 -12.29 14.84 2.35
N LEU A 302 -13.12 14.26 3.24
CA LEU A 302 -14.09 13.25 2.83
C LEU A 302 -15.17 13.82 1.90
N HIS A 303 -15.54 15.08 2.09
CA HIS A 303 -16.43 15.81 1.19
C HIS A 303 -15.88 15.88 -0.24
N ILE A 304 -14.55 15.94 -0.46
CA ILE A 304 -13.95 15.91 -1.81
C ILE A 304 -14.46 14.70 -2.60
N PHE A 305 -14.51 13.53 -1.96
CA PHE A 305 -15.01 12.29 -2.54
C PHE A 305 -16.53 12.34 -2.74
N LYS A 306 -17.28 12.66 -1.68
CA LYS A 306 -18.73 12.86 -1.71
C LYS A 306 -19.24 13.40 -0.38
N PRO A 307 -20.27 14.26 -0.34
CA PRO A 307 -20.85 14.76 0.91
C PRO A 307 -21.30 13.64 1.87
N GLU A 308 -21.84 12.55 1.35
CA GLU A 308 -22.31 11.40 2.13
C GLU A 308 -21.18 10.71 2.91
N TYR A 309 -19.92 10.87 2.48
CA TYR A 309 -18.77 10.32 3.18
C TYR A 309 -18.32 11.17 4.37
N GLU A 310 -18.84 12.37 4.58
CA GLU A 310 -18.57 13.14 5.81
C GLU A 310 -18.95 12.37 7.07
N ALA A 311 -19.95 11.49 6.99
CA ALA A 311 -20.32 10.59 8.08
C ALA A 311 -19.14 9.72 8.57
N ALA A 312 -18.20 9.38 7.68
CA ALA A 312 -17.00 8.61 8.00
C ALA A 312 -15.85 9.45 8.61
N ALA A 313 -16.07 10.73 8.94
CA ALA A 313 -15.03 11.57 9.52
C ALA A 313 -14.41 10.97 10.79
N LEU A 314 -15.22 10.34 11.65
CA LEU A 314 -14.73 9.67 12.85
C LEU A 314 -13.74 8.54 12.51
N LEU A 315 -14.02 7.76 11.45
CA LEU A 315 -13.10 6.71 10.99
C LEU A 315 -11.76 7.32 10.57
N LEU A 316 -11.76 8.41 9.79
CA LEU A 316 -10.52 9.06 9.35
C LEU A 316 -9.73 9.65 10.53
N ILE A 317 -10.40 10.28 11.49
CA ILE A 317 -9.77 10.84 12.69
C ILE A 317 -9.02 9.77 13.48
N PHE A 318 -9.59 8.57 13.64
CA PHE A 318 -8.94 7.46 14.36
C PHE A 318 -7.95 6.68 13.48
N MET A 319 -8.17 6.61 12.17
CA MET A 319 -7.23 5.98 11.23
C MET A 319 -5.95 6.80 11.08
N ALA A 320 -5.98 8.13 11.17
CA ALA A 320 -4.78 8.96 11.07
C ALA A 320 -3.66 8.56 12.06
N PRO A 321 -3.90 8.54 13.39
CA PRO A 321 -2.89 8.07 14.35
C PRO A 321 -2.60 6.57 14.20
N GLN A 322 -3.58 5.74 13.81
CA GLN A 322 -3.34 4.33 13.53
C GLN A 322 -2.32 4.13 12.38
N TYR A 323 -2.50 4.82 11.25
CA TYR A 323 -1.62 4.72 10.10
C TYR A 323 -0.23 5.30 10.39
N PHE A 324 -0.15 6.35 11.21
CA PHE A 324 1.11 6.84 11.76
C PHE A 324 1.83 5.75 12.58
N LEU A 325 1.14 5.08 13.51
CA LEU A 325 1.69 3.98 14.31
C LEU A 325 2.09 2.76 13.46
N LYS A 326 1.28 2.39 12.46
CA LYS A 326 1.61 1.31 11.52
C LYS A 326 2.88 1.62 10.72
N SER A 327 3.08 2.88 10.36
CA SER A 327 4.27 3.34 9.64
C SER A 327 5.52 3.26 10.52
N LEU A 328 5.44 3.69 11.79
CA LEU A 328 6.52 3.49 12.76
C LEU A 328 6.82 2.01 13.00
N THR A 329 5.78 1.19 13.16
CA THR A 329 5.91 -0.27 13.28
C THR A 329 6.65 -0.88 12.10
N HIS A 330 6.37 -0.42 10.87
CA HIS A 330 7.09 -0.86 9.68
C HIS A 330 8.57 -0.48 9.71
N ILE A 331 8.89 0.77 10.10
CA ILE A 331 10.28 1.24 10.25
C ILE A 331 11.02 0.40 11.29
N PHE A 332 10.40 0.12 12.44
CA PHE A 332 10.98 -0.73 13.47
C PHE A 332 11.17 -2.17 13.01
N GLY A 333 10.24 -2.71 12.20
CA GLY A 333 10.42 -3.99 11.52
C GLY A 333 11.68 -4.02 10.64
N ASN A 334 11.90 -2.96 9.85
CA ASN A 334 13.10 -2.81 9.04
C ASN A 334 14.39 -2.75 9.89
N VAL A 335 14.34 -2.13 11.07
CA VAL A 335 15.48 -2.14 12.02
C VAL A 335 15.73 -3.53 12.59
N ILE A 336 14.67 -4.22 13.05
CA ILE A 336 14.76 -5.57 13.64
C ILE A 336 15.39 -6.56 12.66
N ILE A 337 14.95 -6.51 11.40
CA ILE A 337 15.43 -7.41 10.35
C ILE A 337 16.78 -6.95 9.82
N GLY A 338 17.00 -5.65 9.63
CA GLY A 338 18.21 -5.11 8.99
C GLY A 338 19.49 -5.26 9.82
N VAL A 339 19.37 -5.48 11.13
CA VAL A 339 20.53 -5.74 12.02
C VAL A 339 20.82 -7.24 12.16
N GLU A 340 19.93 -8.12 11.71
CA GLU A 340 20.12 -9.57 11.79
C GLU A 340 21.23 -10.04 10.82
N ARG A 341 22.07 -10.97 11.29
CA ARG A 341 23.26 -11.48 10.56
C ARG A 341 23.27 -12.99 10.39
N VAL A 342 22.22 -13.67 10.85
CA VAL A 342 22.11 -15.14 10.83
C VAL A 342 22.24 -15.70 9.40
N ASP A 343 21.89 -14.94 8.37
CA ASP A 343 21.96 -15.34 6.97
C ASP A 343 23.29 -15.02 6.25
N GLU A 344 24.29 -14.46 6.95
CA GLU A 344 25.63 -14.19 6.36
C GLU A 344 26.49 -15.44 6.21
N LYS A 345 26.19 -16.50 6.96
CA LYS A 345 26.86 -17.81 6.89
C LYS A 345 25.83 -18.90 6.65
N GLU A 346 26.29 -20.12 6.39
CA GLU A 346 25.41 -21.30 6.35
C GLU A 346 24.78 -21.52 7.73
N ALA A 347 23.60 -20.94 7.94
CA ALA A 347 22.81 -21.11 9.15
C ALA A 347 21.98 -22.38 9.11
N SER A 348 21.95 -23.10 10.22
CA SER A 348 21.03 -24.22 10.37
C SER A 348 19.59 -23.72 10.46
N LEU A 349 18.62 -24.57 10.14
CA LEU A 349 17.19 -24.26 10.33
C LEU A 349 16.89 -23.84 11.78
N LYS A 350 17.59 -24.40 12.77
CA LYS A 350 17.44 -24.06 14.18
C LYS A 350 17.89 -22.63 14.48
N ASP A 351 18.92 -22.15 13.80
CA ASP A 351 19.43 -20.77 13.96
C ASP A 351 18.46 -19.77 13.34
N ILE A 352 17.93 -20.08 12.14
CA ILE A 352 16.90 -19.26 11.47
C ILE A 352 15.63 -19.16 12.32
N LEU A 353 15.13 -20.27 12.88
CA LEU A 353 13.92 -20.27 13.71
C LEU A 353 14.07 -19.43 15.00
N LYS A 354 15.30 -19.31 15.53
CA LYS A 354 15.58 -18.48 16.71
C LYS A 354 15.84 -17.01 16.37
N SER A 355 16.14 -16.70 15.11
CA SER A 355 16.51 -15.37 14.63
C SER A 355 15.34 -14.39 14.60
N ARG A 356 15.68 -13.10 14.45
CA ARG A 356 14.72 -12.02 14.24
C ARG A 356 14.00 -12.14 12.90
N LEU A 357 14.64 -12.76 11.90
CA LEU A 357 14.05 -13.02 10.58
C LEU A 357 12.80 -13.90 10.66
N PHE A 358 12.77 -14.87 11.57
CA PHE A 358 11.60 -15.72 11.81
C PHE A 358 10.61 -15.11 12.79
N LYS A 359 11.11 -14.52 13.88
CA LYS A 359 10.26 -13.95 14.95
C LYS A 359 9.43 -12.75 14.49
N TRP A 360 9.93 -11.93 13.56
CA TRP A 360 9.20 -10.77 13.07
C TRP A 360 7.91 -11.14 12.28
N PRO A 361 7.97 -12.02 11.27
CA PRO A 361 6.76 -12.58 10.66
C PRO A 361 5.81 -13.23 11.67
N LEU A 362 6.33 -13.97 12.66
CA LEU A 362 5.52 -14.61 13.70
C LEU A 362 4.69 -13.61 14.53
N LEU A 363 5.27 -12.46 14.88
CA LEU A 363 4.54 -11.37 15.56
C LEU A 363 3.39 -10.82 14.70
N ASN A 364 3.58 -10.74 13.37
CA ASN A 364 2.54 -10.29 12.46
C ASN A 364 1.40 -11.31 12.34
N TYR A 365 1.71 -12.61 12.33
CA TYR A 365 0.69 -13.67 12.43
C TYR A 365 -0.16 -13.51 13.69
N PHE A 366 0.50 -13.35 14.84
CA PHE A 366 -0.20 -13.16 16.11
C PHE A 366 -1.09 -11.91 16.10
N ARG A 367 -0.55 -10.76 15.64
CA ARG A 367 -1.32 -9.51 15.49
C ARG A 367 -2.57 -9.73 14.64
N ASN A 368 -2.43 -10.40 13.49
CA ASN A 368 -3.56 -10.60 12.58
C ASN A 368 -4.60 -11.56 13.14
N GLY A 369 -4.19 -12.62 13.84
CA GLY A 369 -5.11 -13.50 14.57
C GLY A 369 -5.92 -12.74 15.61
N VAL A 370 -5.26 -11.92 16.44
CA VAL A 370 -5.91 -11.06 17.44
C VAL A 370 -6.86 -10.07 16.77
N ALA A 371 -6.45 -9.40 15.68
CA ALA A 371 -7.28 -8.44 14.98
C ALA A 371 -8.58 -9.06 14.43
N ILE A 372 -8.50 -10.27 13.86
CA ILE A 372 -9.66 -10.99 13.33
C ILE A 372 -10.63 -11.37 14.46
N ILE A 373 -10.11 -11.95 15.55
CA ILE A 373 -10.93 -12.36 16.70
C ILE A 373 -11.62 -11.14 17.32
N LEU A 374 -10.88 -10.05 17.56
CA LEU A 374 -11.44 -8.81 18.08
C LEU A 374 -12.45 -8.18 17.11
N THR A 375 -12.20 -8.24 15.80
CA THR A 375 -13.15 -7.74 14.80
C THR A 375 -14.46 -8.50 14.89
N TYR A 376 -14.42 -9.83 14.94
CA TYR A 376 -15.62 -10.64 15.11
C TYR A 376 -16.39 -10.25 16.38
N ILE A 377 -15.71 -10.20 17.53
CA ILE A 377 -16.33 -9.89 18.82
C ILE A 377 -16.95 -8.48 18.82
N LEU A 378 -16.20 -7.46 18.44
CA LEU A 378 -16.65 -6.06 18.52
C LEU A 378 -17.72 -5.72 17.48
N VAL A 379 -17.65 -6.29 16.28
CA VAL A 379 -18.69 -6.12 15.26
C VAL A 379 -19.96 -6.85 15.68
N PHE A 380 -19.86 -8.10 16.15
CA PHE A 380 -21.02 -8.83 16.66
C PHE A 380 -21.69 -8.10 17.83
N PHE A 381 -20.91 -7.60 18.78
CA PHE A 381 -21.42 -6.77 19.88
C PHE A 381 -22.17 -5.54 19.35
N ALA A 382 -21.57 -4.80 18.41
CA ALA A 382 -22.19 -3.61 17.84
C ALA A 382 -23.50 -3.91 17.11
N LEU A 383 -23.57 -5.03 16.38
CA LEU A 383 -24.78 -5.46 15.67
C LEU A 383 -25.97 -5.74 16.60
N ASN A 384 -25.71 -6.19 17.84
CA ASN A 384 -26.75 -6.53 18.80
C ASN A 384 -27.19 -5.35 19.69
N HIS A 385 -26.36 -4.31 19.81
CA HIS A 385 -26.61 -3.20 20.76
C HIS A 385 -26.94 -1.87 20.09
N PHE A 386 -26.51 -1.65 18.84
CA PHE A 386 -26.80 -0.41 18.11
C PHE A 386 -27.83 -0.68 17.01
N SER A 387 -29.00 -0.05 17.09
CA SER A 387 -30.06 -0.18 16.08
C SER A 387 -29.98 0.89 14.98
N SER A 388 -29.41 2.06 15.26
CA SER A 388 -29.25 3.17 14.32
C SER A 388 -27.84 3.21 13.70
N SER A 389 -27.74 3.60 12.42
CA SER A 389 -26.44 3.77 11.70
C SER A 389 -25.49 2.56 11.78
N LEU A 390 -26.07 1.36 11.77
CA LEU A 390 -25.39 0.07 11.91
C LEU A 390 -24.11 -0.09 11.07
N PRO A 391 -24.07 0.31 9.78
CA PRO A 391 -22.86 0.13 8.97
C PRO A 391 -21.65 0.94 9.46
N LEU A 392 -21.90 2.13 10.01
CA LEU A 392 -20.84 3.02 10.48
C LEU A 392 -20.25 2.52 11.81
N TYR A 393 -21.12 2.12 12.76
CA TYR A 393 -20.67 1.55 14.03
C TYR A 393 -19.94 0.23 13.83
N ALA A 394 -20.39 -0.63 12.92
CA ALA A 394 -19.68 -1.85 12.59
C ALA A 394 -18.29 -1.58 11.98
N ALA A 395 -18.19 -0.63 11.04
CA ALA A 395 -16.90 -0.20 10.49
C ALA A 395 -15.98 0.36 11.58
N PHE A 396 -16.53 1.14 12.51
CA PHE A 396 -15.78 1.69 13.63
C PHE A 396 -15.32 0.61 14.63
N SER A 397 -16.15 -0.39 14.93
CA SER A 397 -15.76 -1.56 15.73
C SER A 397 -14.62 -2.35 15.10
N CYS A 398 -14.65 -2.57 13.78
CA CYS A 398 -13.55 -3.20 13.05
C CYS A 398 -12.27 -2.35 13.12
N LEU A 399 -12.39 -1.01 13.03
CA LEU A 399 -11.27 -0.10 13.22
C LEU A 399 -10.68 -0.20 14.64
N LEU A 400 -11.51 -0.21 15.68
CA LEU A 400 -11.07 -0.35 17.07
C LEU A 400 -10.33 -1.67 17.31
N ALA A 401 -10.83 -2.78 16.76
CA ALA A 401 -10.17 -4.08 16.82
C ALA A 401 -8.75 -4.02 16.21
N ASN A 402 -8.62 -3.38 15.05
CA ASN A 402 -7.35 -3.20 14.38
C ASN A 402 -6.41 -2.25 15.14
N ILE A 403 -6.92 -1.15 15.72
CA ILE A 403 -6.13 -0.23 16.55
C ILE A 403 -5.57 -0.97 17.77
N ALA A 404 -6.37 -1.77 18.47
CA ALA A 404 -5.91 -2.55 19.61
C ALA A 404 -4.77 -3.52 19.24
N ALA A 405 -4.94 -4.23 18.12
CA ALA A 405 -3.92 -5.15 17.60
C ALA A 405 -2.65 -4.41 17.13
N ASP A 406 -2.79 -3.23 16.51
CA ASP A 406 -1.67 -2.41 16.05
C ASP A 406 -0.89 -1.78 17.20
N ILE A 407 -1.55 -1.35 18.28
CA ILE A 407 -0.89 -0.86 19.49
C ILE A 407 -0.01 -1.96 20.11
N PHE A 408 -0.54 -3.18 20.21
CA PHE A 408 0.23 -4.32 20.70
C PHE A 408 1.48 -4.56 19.82
N LEU A 409 1.32 -4.61 18.51
CA LEU A 409 2.43 -4.85 17.60
C LEU A 409 3.45 -3.70 17.62
N PHE A 410 3.00 -2.45 17.71
CA PHE A 410 3.85 -1.28 17.85
C PHE A 410 4.73 -1.36 19.10
N ILE A 411 4.16 -1.68 20.27
CA ILE A 411 4.91 -1.82 21.53
C ILE A 411 6.00 -2.90 21.39
N LYS A 412 5.66 -4.06 20.81
CA LYS A 412 6.62 -5.15 20.58
C LYS A 412 7.69 -4.77 19.55
N ALA A 413 7.30 -4.10 18.47
CA ALA A 413 8.22 -3.63 17.43
C ALA A 413 9.21 -2.61 18.00
N TYR A 414 8.73 -1.60 18.73
CA TYR A 414 9.57 -0.60 19.38
C TYR A 414 10.55 -1.24 20.37
N SER A 415 10.05 -2.08 21.29
CA SER A 415 10.90 -2.75 22.28
C SER A 415 11.99 -3.61 21.64
N ASN A 416 11.64 -4.39 20.61
CA ASN A 416 12.60 -5.23 19.91
C ASN A 416 13.59 -4.44 19.06
N ALA A 417 13.15 -3.33 18.44
CA ALA A 417 14.03 -2.48 17.65
C ALA A 417 15.04 -1.72 18.53
N VAL A 418 14.61 -1.21 19.69
CA VAL A 418 15.52 -0.58 20.66
C VAL A 418 16.54 -1.60 21.18
N LYS A 419 16.12 -2.83 21.51
CA LYS A 419 17.05 -3.92 21.87
C LYS A 419 17.99 -4.30 20.72
N ALA A 420 17.56 -4.13 19.48
CA ALA A 420 18.32 -4.51 18.29
C ALA A 420 19.43 -3.51 17.96
N ALA A 421 19.15 -2.20 18.02
CA ALA A 421 20.04 -1.16 17.54
C ALA A 421 20.39 -0.07 18.58
N SER A 422 19.82 -0.14 19.79
CA SER A 422 20.09 0.79 20.91
C SER A 422 20.00 2.27 20.53
N PHE A 423 19.03 2.62 19.66
CA PHE A 423 18.75 3.99 19.25
C PHE A 423 17.78 4.68 20.22
N ASN A 424 17.80 6.01 20.23
CA ASN A 424 16.83 6.82 20.97
C ASN A 424 15.73 7.36 20.05
N PHE A 425 14.48 7.26 20.48
CA PHE A 425 13.40 7.88 19.73
C PHE A 425 13.53 9.42 19.77
N PRO A 426 13.48 10.12 18.62
CA PRO A 426 13.76 11.57 18.57
C PRO A 426 12.57 12.42 19.06
N LEU A 427 12.28 12.36 20.37
CA LEU A 427 11.17 13.05 21.02
C LEU A 427 11.20 14.57 20.79
N ASN A 428 12.37 15.19 20.82
CA ASN A 428 12.51 16.63 20.55
C ASN A 428 12.01 16.97 19.13
N LYS A 429 12.34 16.15 18.12
CA LYS A 429 11.86 16.34 16.75
C LYS A 429 10.35 16.15 16.65
N LEU A 430 9.80 15.14 17.32
CA LEU A 430 8.36 14.90 17.40
C LEU A 430 7.65 16.13 17.98
N LEU A 431 8.10 16.63 19.13
CA LEU A 431 7.51 17.80 19.80
C LEU A 431 7.51 19.03 18.89
N LYS A 432 8.65 19.35 18.26
CA LYS A 432 8.74 20.48 17.31
C LYS A 432 7.79 20.32 16.12
N CYS A 433 7.68 19.11 15.56
CA CYS A 433 6.75 18.85 14.46
C CYS A 433 5.29 18.97 14.92
N CYS A 434 4.95 18.51 16.12
CA CYS A 434 3.62 18.69 16.70
C CYS A 434 3.31 20.18 16.93
N SER A 435 4.23 20.95 17.52
CA SER A 435 4.07 22.39 17.72
C SER A 435 3.83 23.13 16.39
N ALA A 436 4.63 22.87 15.37
CA ALA A 436 4.43 23.45 14.04
C ALA A 436 3.07 23.03 13.41
N SER A 437 2.65 21.78 13.63
CA SER A 437 1.35 21.28 13.13
C SER A 437 0.16 21.89 13.87
N ILE A 438 0.29 22.17 15.17
CA ILE A 438 -0.73 22.89 15.96
C ILE A 438 -0.89 24.31 15.45
N ILE A 439 0.21 25.02 15.16
CA ILE A 439 0.17 26.37 14.59
C ILE A 439 -0.50 26.36 13.21
N MET A 440 -0.17 25.38 12.37
CA MET A 440 -0.80 25.18 11.05
C MET A 440 -2.33 25.08 11.13
N ILE A 441 -2.90 24.58 12.22
CA ILE A 441 -4.36 24.37 12.32
C ILE A 441 -5.13 25.67 12.50
N ILE A 442 -4.54 26.70 13.09
CA ILE A 442 -5.18 28.00 13.30
C ILE A 442 -5.72 28.58 11.98
N PRO A 443 -4.90 28.78 10.93
CA PRO A 443 -5.39 29.27 9.64
C PRO A 443 -6.32 28.29 8.94
N LEU A 444 -6.13 26.97 9.10
CA LEU A 444 -7.04 25.97 8.53
C LEU A 444 -8.46 26.08 9.10
N LYS A 445 -8.58 26.35 10.40
CA LYS A 445 -9.88 26.60 11.05
C LYS A 445 -10.50 27.91 10.61
N VAL A 446 -9.70 28.95 10.38
CA VAL A 446 -10.17 30.24 9.87
C VAL A 446 -10.69 30.11 8.43
N LEU A 447 -10.00 29.34 7.59
CA LEU A 447 -10.44 29.07 6.21
C LEU A 447 -11.73 28.26 6.15
N ASN A 448 -11.94 27.36 7.12
CA ASN A 448 -13.11 26.48 7.24
C ASN A 448 -13.64 25.95 5.89
N PRO A 449 -12.81 25.21 5.13
CA PRO A 449 -13.14 24.85 3.76
C PRO A 449 -14.36 23.93 3.70
N VAL A 450 -15.32 24.27 2.84
CA VAL A 450 -16.54 23.45 2.64
C VAL A 450 -16.50 22.77 1.28
N LYS A 451 -16.02 23.48 0.25
CA LYS A 451 -15.97 22.95 -1.12
C LYS A 451 -14.66 22.23 -1.41
N SER A 452 -14.67 21.31 -2.38
CA SER A 452 -13.49 20.54 -2.76
C SER A 452 -12.25 21.38 -3.11
N LEU A 453 -12.42 22.46 -3.88
CA LEU A 453 -11.31 23.36 -4.24
C LEU A 453 -10.78 24.14 -3.04
N GLU A 454 -11.68 24.58 -2.15
CA GLU A 454 -11.30 25.26 -0.90
C GLU A 454 -10.51 24.32 0.00
N THR A 455 -10.90 23.04 0.09
CA THR A 455 -10.17 22.03 0.86
C THR A 455 -8.76 21.81 0.30
N ILE A 456 -8.62 21.69 -1.02
CA ILE A 456 -7.31 21.54 -1.68
C ILE A 456 -6.44 22.77 -1.41
N PHE A 457 -7.01 23.97 -1.55
CA PHE A 457 -6.34 25.22 -1.24
C PHE A 457 -5.91 25.28 0.24
N ALA A 458 -6.79 24.92 1.16
CA ALA A 458 -6.49 24.87 2.59
C ALA A 458 -5.34 23.90 2.90
N ILE A 459 -5.32 22.70 2.29
CA ILE A 459 -4.21 21.75 2.44
C ILE A 459 -2.89 22.36 1.96
N ALA A 460 -2.88 23.07 0.83
CA ALA A 460 -1.69 23.74 0.32
C ALA A 460 -1.20 24.86 1.27
N VAL A 461 -2.10 25.73 1.72
CA VAL A 461 -1.80 26.79 2.69
C VAL A 461 -1.27 26.22 4.00
N GLY A 462 -1.93 25.20 4.54
CA GLY A 462 -1.49 24.52 5.77
C GLY A 462 -0.09 23.93 5.62
N SER A 463 0.19 23.26 4.50
CA SER A 463 1.50 22.69 4.23
C SER A 463 2.61 23.76 4.21
N ILE A 464 2.36 24.89 3.56
CA ILE A 464 3.31 26.02 3.52
C ILE A 464 3.57 26.56 4.93
N ILE A 465 2.50 26.80 5.70
CA ILE A 465 2.61 27.36 7.05
C ILE A 465 3.35 26.40 7.99
N TYR A 466 3.07 25.10 7.90
CA TYR A 466 3.80 24.08 8.66
C TYR A 466 5.30 24.15 8.39
N PHE A 467 5.71 24.14 7.12
CA PHE A 467 7.14 24.16 6.78
C PHE A 467 7.82 25.48 7.16
N LEU A 468 7.12 26.61 7.05
CA LEU A 468 7.61 27.90 7.55
C LEU A 468 7.83 27.87 9.07
N CYS A 469 6.85 27.38 9.84
CA CYS A 469 6.97 27.26 11.30
C CYS A 469 8.11 26.32 11.69
N LEU A 470 8.21 25.16 11.02
CA LEU A 470 9.27 24.21 11.29
C LEU A 470 10.66 24.77 10.95
N PHE A 471 10.78 25.55 9.87
CA PHE A 471 12.02 26.22 9.49
C PHE A 471 12.49 27.23 10.55
N LEU A 472 11.56 27.87 11.25
CA LEU A 472 11.86 28.82 12.34
C LEU A 472 12.25 28.12 13.65
N ILE A 473 11.58 27.02 14.00
CA ILE A 473 11.72 26.35 15.30
C ILE A 473 12.81 25.26 15.30
N ASP A 474 13.14 24.69 14.14
CA ASP A 474 14.09 23.57 14.05
C ASP A 474 15.33 23.86 13.20
N PHE A 475 16.47 24.01 13.88
CA PHE A 475 17.76 24.26 13.23
C PHE A 475 18.18 23.13 12.28
N GLU A 476 17.94 21.86 12.64
CA GLU A 476 18.27 20.72 11.78
C GLU A 476 17.49 20.80 10.46
N SER A 477 16.17 20.99 10.51
CA SER A 477 15.37 21.27 9.31
C SER A 477 15.88 22.47 8.51
N LYS A 478 16.24 23.58 9.17
CA LYS A 478 16.82 24.75 8.51
C LYS A 478 18.09 24.42 7.73
N THR A 479 18.99 23.61 8.29
CA THR A 479 20.19 23.16 7.58
C THR A 479 19.87 22.24 6.41
N LEU A 480 18.88 21.36 6.54
CA LEU A 480 18.44 20.46 5.49
C LEU A 480 17.82 21.25 4.31
N PHE A 481 16.96 22.24 4.59
CA PHE A 481 16.43 23.15 3.57
C PHE A 481 17.52 23.95 2.86
N LYS A 482 18.51 24.48 3.59
CA LYS A 482 19.66 25.19 2.99
C LYS A 482 20.48 24.27 2.08
N LYS A 483 20.71 23.01 2.49
CA LYS A 483 21.43 22.02 1.67
C LYS A 483 20.66 21.70 0.39
N ILE A 484 19.35 21.49 0.47
CA ILE A 484 18.50 21.26 -0.71
C ILE A 484 18.53 22.47 -1.64
N PHE A 485 18.33 23.68 -1.13
CA PHE A 485 18.35 24.91 -1.93
C PHE A 485 19.70 25.13 -2.61
N THR A 486 20.81 24.89 -1.90
CA THR A 486 22.17 24.97 -2.47
C THR A 486 22.37 23.90 -3.54
N TYR A 487 21.88 22.68 -3.32
CA TYR A 487 21.98 21.59 -4.29
C TYR A 487 21.18 21.88 -5.57
N VAL A 488 19.95 22.38 -5.45
CA VAL A 488 19.10 22.79 -6.58
C VAL A 488 19.74 23.95 -7.34
N LYS A 489 20.28 24.96 -6.64
CA LYS A 489 20.99 26.08 -7.27
C LYS A 489 22.27 25.65 -8.00
N LYS A 490 22.96 24.61 -7.50
CA LYS A 490 24.17 24.06 -8.12
C LYS A 490 23.88 23.18 -9.33
N PHE A 491 22.66 22.65 -9.43
CA PHE A 491 22.14 21.88 -10.57
C PHE A 491 21.06 22.69 -11.29
N ASN A 492 21.38 23.92 -11.73
CA ASN A 492 20.55 24.64 -12.69
C ASN A 492 20.31 23.73 -13.92
N LEU A 493 19.14 23.11 -13.97
CA LEU A 493 18.65 22.21 -15.03
C LEU A 493 18.19 22.99 -16.28
N TRP A 494 18.89 24.09 -16.59
CA TRP A 494 18.64 24.95 -17.76
C TRP A 494 19.95 25.27 -18.51
N GLU A 495 20.85 24.29 -18.60
CA GLU A 495 21.87 24.20 -19.66
C GLU A 495 21.99 22.76 -20.15
#